data_AF-A0A970JZZ4-F1
#
_entry.id   AF-A0A970JZZ4-F1
#
_cell.length_a   1.000
_cell.length_b   1.000
_cell.length_c   1.000
_cell.angle_alpha   90.00
_cell.angle_beta   90.00
_cell.angle_gamma   90.00
#
_symmetry.space_group_name_H-M   'P 1'
#
loop_
_entity.id
_entity.type
_entity.pdbx_description
1 polymer ?
#
loop_
_entity_poly.entity_id
_entity_poly.type
_entity_poly.pdbx_seq_one_letter_code
_entity_poly.pdbx_strand_id
1 'polypeptide(L)'
;MSGFQIIIISLRAVIGAMEVVILARVLCEFKAIRRDSRPFRLLLSISEPLLHPVRKILAKQYKNIKIRFDLSPFIVMIILYIINVLLRNSVK
;
A
#
# COMPACT_ATOMS: atom_id res chain seq x y z
N MET A 1 -4.28 -17.48 -26.26
CA MET A 1 -3.80 -16.91 -24.98
C MET A 1 -3.85 -18.02 -23.95
N SER A 2 -2.73 -18.39 -23.32
CA SER A 2 -2.71 -19.48 -22.35
C SER A 2 -3.31 -19.00 -21.01
N GLY A 3 -3.98 -19.89 -20.27
CA GLY A 3 -4.60 -19.53 -18.98
C GLY A 3 -3.63 -18.91 -17.97
N PHE A 4 -2.35 -19.28 -18.06
CA PHE A 4 -1.28 -18.72 -17.23
C PHE A 4 -1.05 -17.22 -17.47
N GLN A 5 -1.15 -16.78 -18.74
CA GLN A 5 -1.00 -15.36 -19.08
C GLN A 5 -2.15 -14.52 -18.50
N ILE A 6 -3.37 -15.06 -18.50
CA ILE A 6 -4.54 -14.38 -17.95
C ILE A 6 -4.39 -14.17 -16.44
N ILE A 7 -3.86 -15.16 -15.71
CA ILE A 7 -3.59 -15.06 -14.28
C ILE A 7 -2.56 -13.95 -14.00
N ILE A 8 -1.46 -13.90 -14.76
CA ILE A 8 -0.43 -12.88 -14.59
C ILE A 8 -0.97 -11.47 -14.87
N ILE A 9 -1.76 -11.31 -15.93
CA ILE A 9 -2.35 -10.02 -16.31
C ILE A 9 -3.32 -9.54 -15.22
N SER A 10 -4.20 -10.42 -14.74
CA SER A 10 -5.14 -10.11 -13.66
C SER A 10 -4.42 -9.73 -12.37
N LEU A 11 -3.38 -10.47 -11.99
CA LEU A 11 -2.58 -10.15 -10.81
C LEU A 11 -1.91 -8.77 -10.94
N ARG A 12 -1.35 -8.46 -12.11
CA ARG A 12 -0.72 -7.16 -12.39
C ARG A 12 -1.73 -6.02 -12.31
N ALA A 13 -2.97 -6.22 -12.77
CA ALA A 13 -4.04 -5.23 -12.66
C ALA A 13 -4.42 -4.96 -11.19
N VAL A 14 -4.52 -6.01 -10.36
CA VAL A 14 -4.80 -5.87 -8.93
C VAL A 14 -3.67 -5.14 -8.21
N ILE A 15 -2.41 -5.47 -8.51
CA ILE A 15 -1.23 -4.80 -7.93
C ILE A 15 -1.24 -3.31 -8.30
N GLY A 16 -1.48 -2.98 -9.58
CA GLY A 16 -1.55 -1.59 -10.05
C GLY A 16 -2.69 -0.80 -9.39
N ALA A 17 -3.86 -1.42 -9.20
CA ALA A 17 -4.96 -0.78 -8.47
C ALA A 17 -4.58 -0.48 -7.01
N MET A 18 -3.89 -1.41 -6.33
CA MET A 18 -3.43 -1.22 -4.96
C MET A 18 -2.34 -0.15 -4.85
N GLU A 19 -1.45 -0.04 -5.83
CA GLU A 19 -0.46 1.07 -5.90
C GLU A 19 -1.16 2.43 -5.96
N VAL A 20 -2.19 2.58 -6.79
CA VAL A 20 -2.96 3.84 -6.90
C VAL A 20 -3.68 4.16 -5.60
N VAL A 21 -4.29 3.17 -4.95
CA VAL A 21 -4.96 3.33 -3.64
C VAL A 21 -3.97 3.81 -2.57
N ILE A 22 -2.75 3.27 -2.56
CA ILE A 22 -1.72 3.64 -1.58
C ILE A 22 -1.13 5.02 -1.89
N LEU A 23 -0.92 5.36 -3.17
CA LEU A 23 -0.55 6.71 -3.59
C LEU A 23 -1.59 7.74 -3.16
N ALA A 24 -2.88 7.46 -3.40
CA ALA A 24 -3.96 8.30 -2.95
C ALA A 24 -3.95 8.48 -1.42
N ARG A 25 -3.64 7.42 -0.66
CA ARG A 25 -3.52 7.47 0.80
C ARG A 25 -2.33 8.32 1.26
N VAL A 26 -1.16 8.18 0.64
CA VAL A 26 0.03 9.01 0.93
C VAL A 26 -0.26 10.48 0.64
N LEU A 27 -0.87 10.79 -0.51
CA LEU A 27 -1.26 12.16 -0.86
C LEU A 27 -2.29 12.73 0.11
N CYS A 28 -3.27 11.94 0.56
CA CYS A 28 -4.27 12.37 1.54
C CYS A 28 -3.67 12.63 2.92
N GLU A 29 -2.73 11.80 3.38
CA GLU A 29 -2.01 12.04 4.64
C GLU A 29 -1.07 13.24 4.54
N PHE A 30 -0.39 13.45 3.41
CA PHE A 30 0.51 14.58 3.20
C PHE A 30 -0.24 15.91 3.05
N LYS A 31 -1.42 15.92 2.41
CA LYS A 31 -2.31 17.10 2.37
C LYS A 31 -3.07 17.36 3.68
N ALA A 32 -2.87 16.53 4.71
CA ALA A 32 -3.62 16.59 5.97
C ALA A 32 -5.14 16.66 5.76
N ILE A 33 -5.66 15.92 4.76
CA ILE A 33 -7.10 15.86 4.49
C ILE A 33 -7.78 15.29 5.74
N ARG A 34 -8.88 15.92 6.17
CA ARG A 34 -9.64 15.49 7.35
C ARG A 34 -9.93 13.98 7.26
N ARG A 35 -9.33 13.24 8.21
CA ARG A 35 -9.42 11.77 8.36
C ARG A 35 -10.86 11.26 8.51
N ASP A 36 -11.82 12.16 8.70
CA ASP A 36 -13.24 11.85 8.87
C ASP A 36 -14.08 11.85 7.58
N SER A 37 -13.47 12.16 6.43
CA SER A 37 -14.18 12.13 5.16
C SER A 37 -14.48 10.67 4.72
N ARG A 38 -15.74 10.40 4.31
CA ARG A 38 -16.18 9.09 3.78
C ARG A 38 -15.23 8.47 2.73
N PRO A 39 -14.72 9.19 1.72
CA PRO A 39 -13.79 8.62 0.75
C PRO A 39 -12.44 8.22 1.38
N PHE A 40 -11.95 8.96 2.37
CA PHE A 40 -10.74 8.59 3.10
C PHE A 40 -10.93 7.31 3.91
N ARG A 41 -12.12 7.11 4.50
CA ARG A 41 -12.45 5.88 5.25
C ARG A 41 -12.48 4.64 4.34
N LEU A 42 -12.91 4.79 3.09
CA LEU A 42 -12.85 3.72 2.08
C LEU A 42 -11.40 3.38 1.70
N LEU A 43 -10.58 4.41 1.40
CA LEU A 43 -9.15 4.24 1.14
C LEU A 43 -8.45 3.57 2.32
N LEU A 44 -8.80 3.95 3.54
CA LEU A 44 -8.30 3.35 4.77
C LEU A 44 -8.64 1.86 4.80
N SER A 45 -9.92 1.50 4.64
CA SER A 45 -10.40 0.12 4.77
C SER A 45 -9.83 -0.82 3.70
N ILE A 46 -9.64 -0.35 2.46
CA ILE A 46 -9.07 -1.17 1.37
C ILE A 46 -7.58 -1.41 1.58
N SER A 47 -6.86 -0.41 2.10
CA SER A 47 -5.41 -0.49 2.28
C SER A 47 -5.02 -1.09 3.65
N GLU A 48 -5.91 -1.05 4.64
CA GLU A 48 -5.69 -1.60 6.00
C GLU A 48 -5.16 -3.02 6.04
N PRO A 49 -5.67 -4.02 5.29
CA PRO A 49 -5.14 -5.39 5.34
C PRO A 49 -3.66 -5.47 4.95
N LEU A 50 -3.18 -4.60 4.04
CA LEU A 50 -1.76 -4.53 3.68
C LEU A 50 -0.93 -3.74 4.70
N LEU A 51 -1.51 -2.68 5.26
CA LEU A 51 -0.79 -1.80 6.20
C LEU A 51 -0.74 -2.35 7.62
N HIS A 52 -1.70 -3.16 8.04
CA HIS A 52 -1.76 -3.73 9.38
C HIS A 52 -0.53 -4.58 9.76
N PRO A 53 -0.05 -5.53 8.93
CA PRO A 53 1.17 -6.28 9.25
C PRO A 53 2.40 -5.36 9.34
N VAL A 54 2.51 -4.38 8.44
CA VAL A 54 3.62 -3.43 8.43
C VAL A 54 3.60 -2.55 9.69
N ARG A 55 2.44 -2.02 10.06
CA ARG A 55 2.21 -1.31 11.34
C ARG A 55 2.60 -2.15 12.54
N LYS A 56 2.25 -3.44 12.56
CA LYS A 56 2.59 -4.34 13.67
C LYS A 56 4.11 -4.55 13.80
N ILE A 57 4.82 -4.66 12.68
CA ILE A 57 6.28 -4.77 12.65
C ILE A 57 6.93 -3.46 13.13
N LEU A 58 6.44 -2.32 12.63
CA LEU A 58 6.89 -0.99 13.04
C LEU A 58 6.64 -0.73 14.53
N ALA A 59 5.44 -1.00 15.03
CA ALA A 59 5.10 -0.82 16.44
C ALA A 59 5.96 -1.69 17.38
N LYS A 60 6.38 -2.88 16.92
CA LYS A 60 7.30 -3.74 17.67
C LYS A 60 8.71 -3.12 17.77
N GLN A 61 9.16 -2.40 16.75
CA GLN A 61 10.46 -1.73 16.74
C GLN A 61 10.44 -0.38 17.47
N TYR A 62 9.34 0.37 17.38
CA TYR A 62 9.20 1.73 17.93
C TYR A 62 8.42 1.75 19.27
N LYS A 63 8.57 0.71 20.10
CA LYS A 63 7.77 0.47 21.32
C LYS A 63 7.73 1.64 22.34
N ASN A 64 8.62 2.63 22.22
CA ASN A 64 8.72 3.78 23.13
C ASN A 64 8.58 5.17 22.48
N ILE A 65 8.32 5.25 21.17
CA ILE A 65 8.23 6.54 20.46
C ILE A 65 6.79 6.78 20.01
N LYS A 66 6.11 7.77 20.61
CA LYS A 66 4.80 8.25 20.13
C LYS A 66 4.98 9.01 18.82
N ILE A 67 5.06 8.29 17.70
CA ILE A 67 5.08 8.91 16.39
C ILE A 67 3.65 9.44 16.09
N ARG A 68 3.50 10.78 16.03
CA ARG A 68 2.23 11.44 15.69
C ARG A 68 1.80 11.22 14.23
N PHE A 69 2.77 10.92 13.37
CA PHE A 69 2.58 10.62 11.96
C PHE A 69 2.70 9.12 11.70
N ASP A 70 1.73 8.56 10.98
CA ASP A 70 1.78 7.15 10.62
C ASP A 70 2.62 6.99 9.34
N LEU A 71 3.88 6.59 9.50
CA LEU A 71 4.80 6.37 8.37
C LEU A 71 4.52 5.07 7.61
N SER A 72 3.62 4.24 8.13
CA SER A 72 3.28 2.92 7.57
C SER A 72 2.88 2.97 6.08
N PRO A 73 2.03 3.90 5.61
CA PRO A 73 1.63 3.96 4.19
C PRO A 73 2.81 4.23 3.26
N PHE A 74 3.75 5.06 3.69
CA PHE A 74 4.96 5.37 2.93
C PHE A 74 5.87 4.14 2.81
N ILE A 75 6.04 3.39 3.90
CA ILE A 75 6.82 2.15 3.90
C ILE A 75 6.17 1.10 2.99
N VAL A 76 4.84 0.94 3.06
CA VAL A 76 4.13 0.01 2.16
C VAL A 76 4.28 0.42 0.69
N MET A 77 4.27 1.72 0.39
CA MET A 77 4.50 2.22 -0.97
C MET A 77 5.89 1.80 -1.51
N ILE A 78 6.94 1.94 -0.69
CA ILE A 78 8.30 1.51 -1.06
C ILE A 78 8.36 0.00 -1.30
N ILE A 79 7.75 -0.79 -0.41
CA ILE A 79 7.72 -2.25 -0.54
C ILE A 79 7.02 -2.68 -1.83
N LEU A 80 5.85 -2.11 -2.13
CA LEU A 80 5.11 -2.43 -3.35
C LEU A 80 5.88 -2.05 -4.61
N TYR A 81 6.53 -0.88 -4.63
CA TYR A 81 7.36 -0.47 -5.75
C TYR A 81 8.49 -1.47 -6.01
N ILE A 82 9.19 -1.91 -4.95
CA ILE A 82 10.25 -2.93 -5.07
C ILE A 82 9.67 -4.24 -5.63
N ILE A 83 8.54 -4.71 -5.11
CA ILE A 83 7.87 -5.93 -5.60
C ILE A 83 7.49 -5.79 -7.07
N ASN A 84 6.95 -4.64 -7.49
CA ASN A 84 6.55 -4.38 -8.87
C ASN A 84 7.77 -4.37 -9.82
N VAL A 85 8.88 -3.75 -9.40
CA VAL A 85 10.15 -3.75 -10.15
C VAL A 85 10.71 -5.17 -10.27
N LEU A 86 10.71 -5.95 -9.19
CA LEU A 86 11.16 -7.35 -9.19
C LEU A 86 10.30 -8.20 -10.13
N LEU A 87 8.97 -8.12 -10.02
CA LEU A 87 8.03 -8.83 -10.90
C LEU A 87 8.21 -8.43 -12.36
N ARG A 88 8.42 -7.14 -12.65
CA ARG A 88 8.69 -6.67 -14.02
C ARG A 88 9.97 -7.26 -14.58
N ASN A 89 10.99 -7.45 -13.74
CA ASN A 89 12.26 -8.04 -14.15
C ASN A 89 12.21 -9.57 -14.25
N SER A 90 11.37 -10.25 -13.46
CA SER A 90 11.18 -11.70 -13.52
C SER A 90 10.31 -12.18 -14.68
N VAL A 91 9.51 -11.30 -15.29
CA VAL A 91 8.65 -11.62 -16.46
C VAL A 91 9.33 -11.21 -17.78
N LYS A 92 10.65 -11.00 -17.76
CA LYS A 92 11.45 -10.58 -18.92
C LYS A 92 12.12 -11.76 -19.60
#